data_AF-A0A8H2NRD6-F1
#
_entry.id   AF-A0A8H2NRD6-F1
#
_cell.length_a   1.000
_cell.length_b   1.000
_cell.length_c   1.000
_cell.angle_alpha   90.00
_cell.angle_beta   90.00
_cell.angle_gamma   90.00
#
_symmetry.space_group_name_H-M   'P 1'
#
loop_
_entity.id
_entity.type
_entity.pdbx_description
1 polymer ?
#
loop_
_entity_poly.entity_id
_entity_poly.type
_entity_poly.pdbx_seq_one_letter_code
_entity_poly.pdbx_strand_id
1 'polypeptide(L)'
;MLIFNCTEAASKFFSRVHKGKKITRVESPPSPVIEDDEPDESAEQWLVHAVTVQRKHVLFAIHIQTRYCMIFADAKKADAEGFVQRFADRWINGLIRHAGQFDILQWVDDEPMMERFQESSSQFRLYRRSHRSAQKHIDEIAWIFQDVAAERGSLPPDEFSACRFDGDMNDCPRNSKGHKDYFFPDSEMMAHWLRRYCGLDESGIQAALDRRMEVKREIWALQRQLDAR
;
A
#
# COMPACT_ATOMS: atom_id res chain seq x y z
N MET A 1 -2.33 -4.11 14.64
CA MET A 1 -3.68 -4.28 14.07
C MET A 1 -3.77 -3.55 12.74
N LEU A 2 -4.49 -4.07 11.74
CA LEU A 2 -4.77 -3.37 10.47
C LEU A 2 -6.02 -2.49 10.58
N ILE A 3 -5.92 -1.21 10.23
CA ILE A 3 -7.06 -0.29 10.17
C ILE A 3 -7.24 0.20 8.73
N PHE A 4 -8.39 -0.14 8.14
CA PHE A 4 -8.79 0.31 6.81
C PHE A 4 -9.83 1.43 6.91
N ASN A 5 -9.36 2.67 6.77
CA ASN A 5 -10.19 3.85 6.60
C ASN A 5 -10.82 3.82 5.20
N CYS A 6 -12.09 3.44 5.13
CA CYS A 6 -12.85 3.30 3.90
C CYS A 6 -13.51 4.63 3.54
N THR A 7 -13.13 5.17 2.39
CA THR A 7 -13.87 6.27 1.73
C THR A 7 -15.34 5.90 1.53
N GLU A 8 -16.18 6.87 1.15
CA GLU A 8 -17.58 6.56 0.85
C GLU A 8 -17.74 5.46 -0.21
N ALA A 9 -16.94 5.50 -1.28
CA ALA A 9 -16.97 4.51 -2.34
C ALA A 9 -16.56 3.12 -1.83
N ALA A 10 -15.47 3.02 -1.08
CA ALA A 10 -15.03 1.76 -0.48
C ALA A 10 -16.04 1.23 0.55
N SER A 11 -16.64 2.11 1.34
CA SER A 11 -17.67 1.74 2.31
C SER A 11 -18.88 1.11 1.64
N LYS A 12 -19.31 1.66 0.48
CA LYS A 12 -20.38 1.08 -0.34
C LYS A 12 -19.95 -0.23 -0.99
N PHE A 13 -18.69 -0.35 -1.41
CA PHE A 13 -18.13 -1.58 -2.00
C PHE A 13 -18.13 -2.75 -1.01
N PHE A 14 -17.70 -2.52 0.23
CA PHE A 14 -17.70 -3.54 1.30
C PHE A 14 -19.08 -3.79 1.94
N SER A 15 -20.11 -3.10 1.47
CA SER A 15 -21.49 -3.28 1.91
C SER A 15 -22.32 -3.99 0.85
N ARG A 16 -23.33 -4.74 1.29
CA ARG A 16 -24.40 -5.22 0.41
C ARG A 16 -25.76 -5.02 1.04
N VAL A 17 -26.80 -4.91 0.21
CA VAL A 17 -28.19 -4.91 0.68
C VAL A 17 -28.78 -6.28 0.40
N HIS A 18 -29.32 -6.92 1.43
CA HIS A 18 -30.04 -8.17 1.31
C HIS A 18 -31.41 -8.01 1.97
N LYS A 19 -32.49 -8.20 1.19
CA LYS A 19 -33.89 -8.02 1.65
C LYS A 19 -34.11 -6.67 2.35
N GLY A 20 -33.63 -5.59 1.76
CA GLY A 20 -33.76 -4.22 2.29
C GLY A 20 -32.85 -3.89 3.49
N LYS A 21 -32.12 -4.86 4.04
CA LYS A 21 -31.18 -4.65 5.14
C LYS A 21 -29.76 -4.51 4.63
N LYS A 22 -29.07 -3.45 5.07
CA LYS A 22 -27.63 -3.26 4.81
C LYS A 22 -26.83 -4.23 5.67
N ILE A 23 -26.00 -5.05 5.04
CA ILE A 23 -25.00 -5.92 5.67
C ILE A 23 -23.65 -5.28 5.37
N THR A 24 -22.92 -4.92 6.43
CA THR A 24 -21.63 -4.23 6.34
C THR A 24 -20.73 -4.63 7.51
N ARG A 25 -19.43 -4.77 7.23
CA ARG A 25 -18.36 -4.84 8.25
C ARG A 25 -17.73 -3.46 8.53
N VAL A 26 -18.12 -2.44 7.75
CA VAL A 26 -17.65 -1.07 7.93
C VAL A 26 -18.40 -0.42 9.09
N GLU A 27 -17.64 -0.01 10.10
CA GLU A 27 -18.07 0.57 11.35
C GLU A 27 -17.91 2.10 11.35
N SER A 28 -18.49 2.77 12.34
CA SER A 28 -18.21 4.18 12.61
C SER A 28 -16.81 4.33 13.19
N PRO A 29 -16.01 5.31 12.74
CA PRO A 29 -14.68 5.53 13.29
C PRO A 29 -14.77 6.05 14.74
N PRO A 30 -13.73 5.82 15.57
CA PRO A 30 -13.66 6.37 16.92
C PRO A 30 -13.63 7.90 16.93
N SER A 31 -13.03 8.53 15.91
CA SER A 31 -13.03 9.98 15.70
C SER A 31 -13.25 10.34 14.22
N PRO A 32 -13.72 11.57 13.90
CA PRO A 32 -13.96 11.98 12.52
C PRO A 32 -12.69 12.08 11.64
N VAL A 33 -11.53 12.33 12.25
CA VAL A 33 -10.25 12.61 11.60
C VAL A 33 -9.20 11.66 12.17
N ILE A 34 -8.37 11.05 11.32
CA ILE A 34 -7.42 10.00 11.77
C ILE A 34 -6.49 10.51 12.87
N GLU A 35 -6.07 11.77 12.74
CA GLU A 35 -5.13 12.46 13.61
C GLU A 35 -5.67 12.72 15.03
N ASP A 36 -6.99 12.61 15.22
CA ASP A 36 -7.64 12.75 16.53
C ASP A 36 -7.77 11.41 17.28
N ASP A 37 -7.39 10.29 16.66
CA ASP A 37 -7.36 8.99 17.34
C ASP A 37 -6.28 8.97 18.43
N GLU A 38 -6.52 8.19 19.49
CA GLU A 38 -5.46 7.90 20.45
C GLU A 38 -4.27 7.25 19.71
N PRO A 39 -3.03 7.72 19.92
CA PRO A 39 -1.87 7.16 19.26
C PRO A 39 -1.72 5.67 19.61
N ASP A 40 -2.03 4.82 18.64
CA ASP A 40 -1.71 3.40 18.69
C ASP A 40 -0.56 3.16 17.72
N GLU A 41 0.67 3.19 18.24
CA GLU A 41 1.86 2.88 17.46
C GLU A 41 1.79 1.45 16.89
N SER A 42 0.95 0.56 17.42
CA SER A 42 0.73 -0.80 16.91
C SER A 42 -0.28 -0.87 15.74
N ALA A 43 -0.97 0.23 15.42
CA ALA A 43 -1.96 0.27 14.35
C ALA A 43 -1.36 0.64 12.98
N GLU A 44 -1.60 -0.21 11.99
CA GLU A 44 -1.25 0.03 10.60
C GLU A 44 -2.44 0.68 9.89
N GLN A 45 -2.37 1.98 9.64
CA GLN A 45 -3.49 2.75 9.10
C GLN A 45 -3.41 2.92 7.58
N TRP A 46 -4.46 2.50 6.90
CA TRP A 46 -4.59 2.56 5.45
C TRP A 46 -5.85 3.32 5.06
N LEU A 47 -5.79 4.12 3.99
CA LEU A 47 -6.99 4.64 3.31
C LEU A 47 -7.32 3.73 2.13
N VAL A 48 -8.58 3.31 2.03
CA VAL A 48 -9.09 2.47 0.94
C VAL A 48 -10.12 3.25 0.12
N HIS A 49 -9.90 3.25 -1.18
CA HIS A 49 -10.82 3.80 -2.17
C HIS A 49 -11.23 2.75 -3.19
N ALA A 50 -12.46 2.88 -3.70
CA ALA A 50 -13.00 1.95 -4.68
C ALA A 50 -13.49 2.72 -5.90
N VAL A 51 -13.15 2.22 -7.08
CA VAL A 51 -13.65 2.72 -8.37
C VAL A 51 -14.12 1.54 -9.23
N THR A 52 -14.73 1.86 -10.37
CA THR A 52 -15.02 0.89 -11.42
C THR A 52 -14.22 1.25 -12.65
N VAL A 53 -13.40 0.32 -13.14
CA VAL A 53 -12.63 0.46 -14.39
C VAL A 53 -12.98 -0.72 -15.28
N GLN A 54 -13.33 -0.46 -16.54
CA GLN A 54 -13.72 -1.51 -17.51
C GLN A 54 -14.76 -2.51 -16.94
N ARG A 55 -15.78 -1.98 -16.26
CA ARG A 55 -16.88 -2.74 -15.61
C ARG A 55 -16.45 -3.67 -14.46
N LYS A 56 -15.19 -3.65 -14.05
CA LYS A 56 -14.66 -4.39 -12.91
C LYS A 56 -14.37 -3.44 -11.75
N HIS A 57 -14.49 -3.93 -10.52
CA HIS A 57 -14.15 -3.15 -9.34
C HIS A 57 -12.65 -3.15 -9.11
N VAL A 58 -12.12 -1.98 -8.77
CA VAL A 58 -10.71 -1.80 -8.43
C VAL A 58 -10.63 -1.08 -7.09
N LEU A 59 -9.82 -1.64 -6.19
CA LEU A 59 -9.51 -0.99 -4.92
C LEU A 59 -8.10 -0.42 -4.95
N PHE A 60 -7.97 0.76 -4.37
CA PHE A 60 -6.70 1.39 -4.05
C PHE A 60 -6.56 1.41 -2.54
N ALA A 61 -5.47 0.86 -2.00
CA ALA A 61 -5.10 1.01 -0.61
C ALA A 61 -3.84 1.86 -0.55
N ILE A 62 -3.80 2.86 0.32
CA ILE A 62 -2.61 3.68 0.55
C ILE A 62 -2.31 3.79 2.04
N HIS A 63 -1.06 3.57 2.41
CA HIS A 63 -0.61 3.67 3.79
C HIS A 63 -0.60 5.14 4.21
N ILE A 64 -1.18 5.45 5.38
CA ILE A 64 -1.34 6.83 5.84
C ILE A 64 0.01 7.47 6.17
N GLN A 65 0.94 6.72 6.74
CA GLN A 65 2.23 7.29 7.13
C GLN A 65 3.16 7.47 5.92
N THR A 66 3.33 6.43 5.11
CA THR A 66 4.40 6.38 4.09
C THR A 66 3.91 6.68 2.67
N ARG A 67 2.59 6.81 2.47
CA ARG A 67 1.94 6.94 1.15
C ARG A 67 2.16 5.75 0.21
N TYR A 68 2.68 4.63 0.70
CA TYR A 68 2.82 3.42 -0.08
C TYR A 68 1.47 2.90 -0.53
N CYS A 69 1.30 2.64 -1.82
CA CYS A 69 0.05 2.21 -2.40
C CYS A 69 0.08 0.79 -2.95
N MET A 70 -1.07 0.13 -2.93
CA MET A 70 -1.31 -1.12 -3.63
C MET A 70 -2.66 -1.07 -4.35
N ILE A 71 -2.71 -1.63 -5.55
CA ILE A 71 -3.93 -1.76 -6.35
C ILE A 71 -4.41 -3.22 -6.39
N PHE A 72 -5.73 -3.37 -6.27
CA PHE A 72 -6.41 -4.66 -6.30
C PHE A 72 -7.45 -4.64 -7.41
N ALA A 73 -7.04 -5.09 -8.59
CA ALA A 73 -7.92 -5.26 -9.73
C ALA A 73 -8.88 -6.44 -9.53
N ASP A 74 -10.04 -6.36 -10.18
CA ASP A 74 -11.10 -7.37 -10.16
C ASP A 74 -11.55 -7.76 -8.74
N ALA A 75 -11.69 -6.76 -7.88
CA ALA A 75 -12.03 -6.97 -6.48
C ALA A 75 -13.48 -7.44 -6.32
N LYS A 76 -13.68 -8.46 -5.49
CA LYS A 76 -15.00 -9.04 -5.23
C LYS A 76 -15.80 -8.18 -4.25
N LYS A 77 -16.98 -7.73 -4.69
CA LYS A 77 -17.86 -6.88 -3.90
C LYS A 77 -18.31 -7.55 -2.60
N ALA A 78 -18.37 -6.78 -1.52
CA ALA A 78 -18.79 -7.22 -0.19
C ALA A 78 -17.98 -8.40 0.39
N ASP A 79 -16.72 -8.56 -0.04
CA ASP A 79 -15.79 -9.59 0.44
C ASP A 79 -14.63 -8.94 1.21
N ALA A 80 -14.90 -8.50 2.44
CA ALA A 80 -13.91 -7.82 3.27
C ALA A 80 -12.79 -8.77 3.72
N GLU A 81 -13.12 -9.99 4.14
CA GLU A 81 -12.15 -11.00 4.59
C GLU A 81 -11.20 -11.39 3.44
N GLY A 82 -11.76 -11.67 2.25
CA GLY A 82 -10.95 -11.99 1.06
C GLY A 82 -10.07 -10.82 0.61
N PHE A 83 -10.54 -9.57 0.77
CA PHE A 83 -9.69 -8.39 0.54
C PHE A 83 -8.54 -8.32 1.54
N VAL A 84 -8.79 -8.49 2.84
CA VAL A 84 -7.74 -8.38 3.87
C VAL A 84 -6.69 -9.47 3.73
N GLN A 85 -7.09 -10.70 3.44
CA GLN A 85 -6.15 -11.80 3.16
C GLN A 85 -5.27 -11.48 1.96
N ARG A 86 -5.89 -11.14 0.81
CA ARG A 86 -5.15 -10.74 -0.41
C ARG A 86 -4.25 -9.53 -0.15
N PHE A 87 -4.70 -8.57 0.65
CA PHE A 87 -3.94 -7.40 1.03
C PHE A 87 -2.69 -7.77 1.83
N ALA A 88 -2.82 -8.57 2.88
CA ALA A 88 -1.72 -8.96 3.75
C ALA A 88 -0.66 -9.74 2.97
N ASP A 89 -1.09 -10.72 2.17
CA ASP A 89 -0.22 -11.51 1.30
C ASP A 89 0.54 -10.61 0.32
N ARG A 90 -0.15 -9.66 -0.32
CA ARG A 90 0.48 -8.76 -1.29
C ARG A 90 1.41 -7.76 -0.66
N TRP A 91 1.10 -7.29 0.53
CA TRP A 91 1.94 -6.35 1.24
C TRP A 91 3.27 -6.98 1.61
N ILE A 92 3.26 -8.13 2.30
CA ILE A 92 4.50 -8.79 2.71
C ILE A 92 5.32 -9.28 1.52
N ASN A 93 4.67 -9.91 0.52
CA ASN A 93 5.38 -10.38 -0.68
C ASN A 93 5.99 -9.21 -1.48
N GLY A 94 5.31 -8.06 -1.53
CA GLY A 94 5.83 -6.85 -2.15
C GLY A 94 7.08 -6.33 -1.44
N LEU A 95 7.08 -6.31 -0.11
CA LEU A 95 8.21 -5.85 0.71
C LEU A 95 9.41 -6.80 0.60
N ILE A 96 9.20 -8.11 0.71
CA ILE A 96 10.26 -9.11 0.56
C ILE A 96 10.86 -9.06 -0.85
N ARG A 97 10.01 -8.94 -1.88
CA ARG A 97 10.49 -8.78 -3.27
C ARG A 97 11.32 -7.51 -3.44
N HIS A 98 10.85 -6.38 -2.90
CA HIS A 98 11.59 -5.11 -2.95
C HIS A 98 12.92 -5.23 -2.19
N ALA A 99 12.93 -5.84 -1.01
CA ALA A 99 14.15 -6.07 -0.25
C ALA A 99 15.15 -6.96 -1.00
N GLY A 100 14.69 -8.03 -1.65
CA GLY A 100 15.53 -8.89 -2.48
C GLY A 100 16.08 -8.18 -3.72
N GLN A 101 15.26 -7.36 -4.38
CA GLN A 101 15.68 -6.60 -5.57
C GLN A 101 16.77 -5.57 -5.26
N PHE A 102 16.77 -5.01 -4.05
CA PHE A 102 17.67 -3.93 -3.65
C PHE A 102 18.71 -4.33 -2.60
N ASP A 103 18.97 -5.64 -2.46
CA ASP A 103 20.01 -6.19 -1.58
C ASP A 103 19.83 -5.81 -0.09
N ILE A 104 18.57 -5.68 0.34
CA ILE A 104 18.19 -5.30 1.71
C ILE A 104 17.96 -6.53 2.60
N LEU A 105 17.80 -7.72 2.03
CA LEU A 105 17.49 -8.94 2.81
C LEU A 105 18.55 -9.25 3.88
N GLN A 106 19.78 -8.76 3.75
CA GLN A 106 20.82 -8.90 4.78
C GLN A 106 20.46 -8.24 6.13
N TRP A 107 19.50 -7.31 6.14
CA TRP A 107 18.96 -6.66 7.35
C TRP A 107 17.65 -7.27 7.83
N VAL A 108 17.20 -8.37 7.23
CA VAL A 108 15.93 -9.01 7.56
C VAL A 108 16.23 -10.32 8.27
N ASP A 109 15.75 -10.42 9.51
CA ASP A 109 15.66 -11.69 10.22
C ASP A 109 14.26 -12.25 10.02
N ASP A 110 14.14 -13.25 9.13
CA ASP A 110 12.88 -13.72 8.56
C ASP A 110 11.87 -14.20 9.62
N GLU A 111 12.32 -15.00 10.60
CA GLU A 111 11.43 -15.61 11.59
C GLU A 111 10.80 -14.55 12.53
N PRO A 112 11.58 -13.73 13.25
CA PRO A 112 11.01 -12.71 14.13
C PRO A 112 10.23 -11.63 13.37
N MET A 113 10.65 -11.31 12.13
CA MET A 113 9.93 -10.37 11.28
C MET A 113 8.56 -10.89 10.91
N MET A 114 8.46 -12.15 10.50
CA MET A 114 7.20 -12.77 10.13
C MET A 114 6.25 -12.90 11.32
N GLU A 115 6.75 -13.27 12.50
CA GLU A 115 5.95 -13.33 13.74
C GLU A 115 5.33 -11.97 14.07
N ARG A 116 6.13 -10.90 14.10
CA ARG A 116 5.66 -9.54 14.35
C ARG A 116 4.66 -9.07 13.30
N PHE A 117 4.90 -9.40 12.02
CA PHE A 117 3.99 -9.07 10.94
C PHE A 117 2.63 -9.75 11.15
N GLN A 118 2.63 -11.07 11.37
CA GLN A 118 1.42 -11.86 11.59
C GLN A 118 0.64 -11.37 12.81
N GLU A 119 1.30 -11.08 13.92
CA GLU A 119 0.66 -10.50 15.10
C GLU A 119 -0.02 -9.17 14.75
N SER A 120 0.69 -8.28 14.05
CA SER A 120 0.16 -6.97 13.66
C SER A 120 -1.02 -7.06 12.68
N SER A 121 -1.06 -8.10 11.83
CA SER A 121 -2.09 -8.32 10.81
C SER A 121 -3.20 -9.29 11.22
N SER A 122 -3.12 -9.88 12.42
CA SER A 122 -4.05 -10.89 12.94
C SER A 122 -5.49 -10.38 13.12
N GLN A 123 -5.64 -9.06 13.29
CA GLN A 123 -6.92 -8.39 13.45
C GLN A 123 -7.03 -7.20 12.50
N PHE A 124 -8.24 -6.92 12.05
CA PHE A 124 -8.52 -5.74 11.24
C PHE A 124 -9.83 -5.05 11.60
N ARG A 125 -9.90 -3.75 11.29
CA ARG A 125 -11.11 -2.91 11.36
C ARG A 125 -11.32 -2.18 10.04
N LEU A 126 -12.58 -2.01 9.65
CA LEU A 126 -12.96 -1.13 8.53
C LEU A 126 -13.78 0.03 9.10
N TYR A 127 -13.31 1.26 8.92
CA TYR A 127 -14.03 2.46 9.36
C TYR A 127 -14.48 3.31 8.19
N ARG A 128 -15.71 3.83 8.24
CA ARG A 128 -16.14 4.84 7.25
C ARG A 128 -15.51 6.19 7.62
N ARG A 129 -14.35 6.49 7.03
CA ARG A 129 -13.59 7.73 7.27
C ARG A 129 -12.76 8.11 6.04
N SER A 130 -12.61 9.41 5.82
CA SER A 130 -11.77 9.98 4.75
C SER A 130 -10.48 10.54 5.30
N HIS A 131 -9.44 10.60 4.47
CA HIS A 131 -8.21 11.32 4.78
C HIS A 131 -7.76 12.12 3.56
N ARG A 132 -7.95 13.45 3.60
CA ARG A 132 -7.87 14.34 2.43
C ARG A 132 -6.53 14.27 1.70
N SER A 133 -5.42 14.26 2.46
CA SER A 133 -4.07 14.23 1.88
C SER A 133 -3.80 12.91 1.14
N ALA A 134 -4.16 11.79 1.75
CA ALA A 134 -4.03 10.47 1.12
C ALA A 134 -4.98 10.29 -0.07
N GLN A 135 -6.20 10.85 0.02
CA GLN A 135 -7.18 10.80 -1.08
C GLN A 135 -6.63 11.48 -2.34
N LYS A 136 -5.95 12.63 -2.19
CA LYS A 136 -5.34 13.31 -3.34
C LYS A 136 -4.35 12.41 -4.09
N HIS A 137 -3.51 11.67 -3.37
CA HIS A 137 -2.58 10.73 -3.99
C HIS A 137 -3.29 9.53 -4.61
N ILE A 138 -4.35 9.00 -3.96
CA ILE A 138 -5.20 7.97 -4.56
C ILE A 138 -5.83 8.46 -5.86
N ASP A 139 -6.34 9.69 -5.91
CA ASP A 139 -7.00 10.24 -7.10
C ASP A 139 -6.01 10.35 -8.26
N GLU A 140 -4.78 10.81 -7.99
CA GLU A 140 -3.68 10.83 -8.97
C GLU A 140 -3.35 9.42 -9.48
N ILE A 141 -3.19 8.44 -8.57
CA ILE A 141 -2.88 7.04 -8.93
C ILE A 141 -4.04 6.42 -9.72
N ALA A 142 -5.28 6.68 -9.33
CA ALA A 142 -6.47 6.16 -10.00
C ALA A 142 -6.62 6.71 -11.42
N TRP A 143 -6.26 7.98 -11.63
CA TRP A 143 -6.23 8.58 -12.96
C TRP A 143 -5.19 7.89 -13.87
N ILE A 144 -3.96 7.71 -13.39
CA ILE A 144 -2.90 6.99 -14.12
C ILE A 144 -3.33 5.55 -14.41
N PHE A 145 -3.90 4.85 -13.42
CA PHE A 145 -4.35 3.48 -13.57
C PHE A 145 -5.44 3.33 -14.64
N GLN A 146 -6.39 4.28 -14.69
CA GLN A 146 -7.46 4.28 -15.70
C GLN A 146 -6.90 4.48 -17.11
N ASP A 147 -5.92 5.37 -17.26
CA ASP A 147 -5.24 5.63 -18.52
C ASP A 147 -4.50 4.37 -19.02
N VAL A 148 -3.66 3.77 -18.16
CA VAL A 148 -2.94 2.51 -18.47
C VAL A 148 -3.90 1.38 -18.83
N ALA A 149 -5.02 1.25 -18.10
CA ALA A 149 -6.03 0.23 -18.40
C ALA A 149 -6.68 0.50 -19.77
N ALA A 150 -6.99 1.76 -20.09
CA ALA A 150 -7.58 2.15 -21.36
C ALA A 150 -6.62 1.87 -22.53
N GLU A 151 -5.35 2.24 -22.41
CA GLU A 151 -4.31 1.97 -23.42
C GLU A 151 -4.13 0.47 -23.69
N ARG A 152 -4.11 -0.34 -22.63
CA ARG A 152 -3.93 -1.80 -22.75
C ARG A 152 -5.21 -2.53 -23.17
N GLY A 153 -6.37 -1.89 -23.02
CA GLY A 153 -7.68 -2.53 -23.24
C GLY A 153 -8.05 -3.59 -22.20
N SER A 154 -7.29 -3.73 -21.11
CA SER A 154 -7.56 -4.68 -20.03
C SER A 154 -7.03 -4.19 -18.68
N LEU A 155 -7.62 -4.69 -17.59
CA LEU A 155 -7.01 -4.63 -16.26
C LEU A 155 -5.76 -5.53 -16.20
N PRO A 156 -4.88 -5.38 -15.18
CA PRO A 156 -3.80 -6.33 -14.92
C PRO A 156 -4.35 -7.77 -14.85
N PRO A 157 -3.78 -8.71 -15.62
CA PRO A 157 -4.31 -10.07 -15.72
C PRO A 157 -4.02 -10.93 -14.48
N ASP A 158 -3.01 -10.54 -13.70
CA ASP A 158 -2.52 -11.27 -12.54
C ASP A 158 -1.92 -10.32 -11.48
N GLU A 159 -1.61 -10.87 -10.30
CA GLU A 159 -1.01 -10.10 -9.21
C GLU A 159 0.39 -9.60 -9.53
N PHE A 160 1.15 -10.30 -10.37
CA PHE A 160 2.49 -9.87 -10.75
C PHE A 160 2.44 -8.56 -11.54
N SER A 161 1.53 -8.47 -12.51
CA SER A 161 1.28 -7.28 -13.31
C SER A 161 0.76 -6.12 -12.46
N ALA A 162 -0.08 -6.40 -11.47
CA ALA A 162 -0.53 -5.41 -10.50
C ALA A 162 0.62 -4.94 -9.59
N CYS A 163 1.47 -5.84 -9.09
CA CYS A 163 2.65 -5.51 -8.29
C CYS A 163 3.62 -4.61 -9.06
N ARG A 164 3.75 -4.80 -10.38
CA ARG A 164 4.58 -3.93 -11.20
C ARG A 164 4.06 -2.49 -11.19
N PHE A 165 2.76 -2.32 -11.42
CA PHE A 165 2.12 -0.99 -11.35
C PHE A 165 2.30 -0.35 -9.96
N ASP A 166 2.14 -1.14 -8.89
CA ASP A 166 2.36 -0.65 -7.52
C ASP A 166 3.81 -0.16 -7.34
N GLY A 167 4.79 -0.92 -7.81
CA GLY A 167 6.19 -0.53 -7.79
C GLY A 167 6.44 0.79 -8.52
N ASP A 168 5.90 0.93 -9.74
CA ASP A 168 6.04 2.15 -10.54
C ASP A 168 5.43 3.37 -9.81
N MET A 169 4.28 3.21 -9.16
CA MET A 169 3.61 4.30 -8.42
C MET A 169 4.30 4.65 -7.10
N ASN A 170 4.93 3.67 -6.46
CA ASN A 170 5.65 3.85 -5.20
C ASN A 170 7.09 4.36 -5.40
N ASP A 171 7.66 4.19 -6.59
CA ASP A 171 8.94 4.79 -6.98
C ASP A 171 8.79 6.19 -7.60
N CYS A 172 7.57 6.73 -7.60
CA CYS A 172 7.31 8.12 -7.98
C CYS A 172 7.41 9.06 -6.76
N PRO A 173 8.21 10.14 -6.84
CA PRO A 173 8.35 11.08 -5.73
C PRO A 173 7.02 11.77 -5.40
N ARG A 174 6.69 11.84 -4.12
CA ARG A 174 5.49 12.50 -3.58
C ARG A 174 5.90 13.69 -2.71
N ASN A 175 4.97 14.62 -2.54
CA ASN A 175 5.04 15.66 -1.53
C ASN A 175 3.76 15.63 -0.69
N SER A 176 3.86 16.07 0.56
CA SER A 176 2.68 16.22 1.41
C SER A 176 2.90 17.36 2.41
N LYS A 177 1.80 17.91 2.93
CA LYS A 177 1.85 18.99 3.92
C LYS A 177 2.58 18.48 5.17
N GLY A 178 3.74 19.05 5.48
CA GLY A 178 4.60 18.64 6.61
C GLY A 178 5.96 18.08 6.21
N HIS A 179 6.13 17.66 4.94
CA HIS A 179 7.43 17.29 4.38
C HIS A 179 8.03 18.49 3.64
N LYS A 180 9.29 18.82 3.94
CA LYS A 180 10.03 19.91 3.27
C LYS A 180 10.46 19.51 1.86
N ASP A 181 10.85 18.25 1.69
CA ASP A 181 11.38 17.70 0.45
C ASP A 181 10.47 16.61 -0.12
N TYR A 182 10.69 16.26 -1.39
CA TYR A 182 10.06 15.10 -2.00
C TYR A 182 10.57 13.81 -1.34
N PHE A 183 9.68 12.84 -1.17
CA PHE A 183 10.00 11.51 -0.65
C PHE A 183 9.46 10.43 -1.58
N PHE A 184 10.00 9.22 -1.46
CA PHE A 184 9.60 8.07 -2.27
C PHE A 184 8.82 7.09 -1.39
N PRO A 185 7.54 6.80 -1.69
CA PRO A 185 6.72 5.91 -0.87
C PRO A 185 7.30 4.52 -0.60
N ASP A 186 8.03 3.94 -1.56
CA ASP A 186 8.71 2.66 -1.38
C ASP A 186 9.88 2.73 -0.37
N SER A 187 10.69 3.79 -0.43
CA SER A 187 11.75 4.06 0.56
C SER A 187 11.17 4.26 1.95
N GLU A 188 10.13 5.09 2.08
CA GLU A 188 9.47 5.37 3.36
C GLU A 188 8.86 4.09 3.95
N MET A 189 8.22 3.27 3.11
CA MET A 189 7.67 1.99 3.55
C MET A 189 8.75 0.97 3.93
N MET A 190 9.87 0.93 3.20
CA MET A 190 11.00 0.07 3.56
C MET A 190 11.58 0.48 4.92
N ALA A 191 11.78 1.77 5.15
CA ALA A 191 12.24 2.29 6.43
C ALA A 191 11.26 1.98 7.57
N HIS A 192 9.97 2.19 7.34
CA HIS A 192 8.91 1.81 8.28
C HIS A 192 8.94 0.31 8.61
N TRP A 193 9.03 -0.54 7.60
CA TRP A 193 9.01 -1.98 7.75
C TRP A 193 10.24 -2.50 8.50
N LEU A 194 11.44 -2.04 8.14
CA LEU A 194 12.68 -2.41 8.83
C LEU A 194 12.67 -1.99 10.31
N ARG A 195 12.21 -0.78 10.61
CA ARG A 195 12.08 -0.29 11.99
C ARG A 195 11.14 -1.17 12.80
N ARG A 196 9.97 -1.41 12.22
CA ARG A 196 8.82 -1.96 12.94
C ARG A 196 8.84 -3.47 13.06
N TYR A 197 9.21 -4.13 11.97
CA TYR A 197 9.13 -5.57 11.86
C TYR A 197 10.50 -6.23 11.86
N CYS A 198 11.59 -5.54 11.54
CA CYS A 198 12.94 -6.10 11.67
C CYS A 198 13.66 -5.62 12.95
N GLY A 199 13.11 -4.62 13.66
CA GLY A 199 13.70 -4.10 14.90
C GLY A 199 15.01 -3.34 14.68
N LEU A 200 15.25 -2.86 13.47
CA LEU A 200 16.44 -2.08 13.15
C LEU A 200 16.37 -0.68 13.79
N ASP A 201 17.52 -0.22 14.27
CA ASP A 201 17.70 1.18 14.66
C ASP A 201 17.88 2.10 13.44
N GLU A 202 17.89 3.42 13.68
CA GLU A 202 18.04 4.41 12.61
C GLU A 202 19.35 4.26 11.81
N SER A 203 20.42 3.77 12.43
CA SER A 203 21.70 3.58 11.76
C SER A 203 21.65 2.41 10.76
N GLY A 204 21.02 1.30 11.16
CA GLY A 204 20.75 0.15 10.30
C GLY A 204 19.78 0.49 9.17
N ILE A 205 18.72 1.26 9.48
CA ILE A 205 17.76 1.72 8.47
C ILE A 205 18.47 2.60 7.43
N GLN A 206 19.28 3.57 7.86
CA GLN A 206 20.01 4.43 6.94
C GLN A 206 20.96 3.62 6.06
N ALA A 207 21.69 2.65 6.62
CA ALA A 207 22.57 1.77 5.84
C ALA A 207 21.81 0.97 4.77
N ALA A 208 20.62 0.44 5.12
CA ALA A 208 19.76 -0.26 4.16
C ALA A 208 19.24 0.64 3.05
N LEU A 209 18.85 1.88 3.38
CA LEU A 209 18.38 2.86 2.39
C LEU A 209 19.52 3.36 1.47
N ASP A 210 20.72 3.54 2.02
CA ASP A 210 21.91 3.87 1.24
C ASP A 210 22.25 2.74 0.26
N ARG A 211 22.22 1.49 0.73
CA ARG A 211 22.42 0.31 -0.12
C ARG A 211 21.38 0.22 -1.24
N ARG A 212 20.11 0.48 -0.93
CA ARG A 212 19.05 0.57 -1.94
C ARG A 212 19.41 1.57 -3.03
N MET A 213 19.88 2.76 -2.65
CA MET A 213 20.24 3.82 -3.60
C MET A 213 21.46 3.45 -4.44
N GLU A 214 22.44 2.74 -3.88
CA GLU A 214 23.57 2.19 -4.63
C GLU A 214 23.11 1.20 -5.70
N VAL A 215 22.36 0.17 -5.30
CA VAL A 215 21.84 -0.85 -6.23
C VAL A 215 20.96 -0.22 -7.31
N LYS A 216 20.13 0.77 -6.95
CA LYS A 216 19.32 1.51 -7.93
C LYS A 216 20.18 2.21 -8.98
N ARG A 217 21.29 2.84 -8.57
CA ARG A 217 22.24 3.48 -9.50
C ARG A 217 22.94 2.46 -10.40
N GLU A 218 23.30 1.29 -9.86
CA GLU A 218 23.87 0.18 -10.63
C GLU A 218 22.88 -0.31 -11.70
N ILE A 219 21.62 -0.55 -11.33
CA ILE A 219 20.54 -0.95 -12.26
C ILE A 219 20.39 0.08 -13.38
N TRP A 220 20.30 1.37 -13.04
CA TRP A 220 20.18 2.43 -14.04
C TRP A 220 21.41 2.52 -14.96
N ALA A 221 22.61 2.29 -14.43
CA ALA A 221 23.83 2.26 -15.24
C ALA A 221 23.81 1.10 -16.25
N LEU A 222 23.41 -0.09 -15.82
CA LEU A 222 23.26 -1.26 -16.69
C LEU A 222 22.19 -1.06 -17.76
N GLN A 223 21.03 -0.50 -17.40
CA GLN A 223 19.96 -0.20 -18.35
C GLN A 223 20.44 0.76 -19.44
N ARG A 224 21.11 1.86 -19.07
CA ARG A 224 21.70 2.79 -20.04
C ARG A 224 22.72 2.14 -20.96
N GLN A 225 23.51 1.18 -20.47
CA GLN A 225 24.46 0.44 -21.31
C GLN A 225 23.77 -0.50 -22.29
N LEU A 226 22.64 -1.09 -21.90
CA LEU A 226 21.84 -1.97 -22.76
C LEU A 226 21.13 -1.17 -23.85
N ASP A 227 20.55 -0.02 -23.52
CA ASP A 227 19.84 0.84 -24.48
C ASP A 227 20.77 1.53 -25.50
N ALA A 228 22.08 1.59 -25.19
CA ALA A 228 23.09 2.17 -26.07
C ALA A 228 23.71 1.17 -27.08
N ARG A 229 23.28 -0.10 -27.06
CA ARG A 229 23.72 -1.17 -27.97
C ARG A 229 22.66 -1.46 -29.02
#